data_AF-A0A8T4RUU8-F1
#
_entry.id   AF-A0A8T4RUU8-F1
#
_cell.length_a   1.000
_cell.length_b   1.000
_cell.length_c   1.000
_cell.angle_alpha   90.00
_cell.angle_beta   90.00
_cell.angle_gamma   90.00
#
_symmetry.space_group_name_H-M   'P 1'
#
loop_
_entity.id
_entity.type
_entity.pdbx_description
1 polymer ?
#
loop_
_entity_poly.entity_id
_entity_poly.type
_entity_poly.pdbx_seq_one_letter_code
_entity_poly.pdbx_strand_id
1 'polypeptide(L)'
;MNTKTNFLIPFGNKKAKIVSIVVFLLVAIISASIVFSTHVQCDNGVDDDGDGLIDFPADPGCSGINELTETSPSLICDNGSDEASDRDTLADFRVSGGDSGCTSATDTNEVDGQCDDFVENDGDTLNDYPTDTGCTSYSDTSEFGTVQCDDGTDNDGDTKTDFGISQTKDSKCSSSTDNDESPKDSCTDSDGGIVQGLQGGVTGDDESVLYIFTDYCLDSIILNEYYCGTKILDYYPFKTPIDCSTNGTTTCSNGACV
;
A
#
# COMPACT_ATOMS: atom_id res chain seq x y z
N MET A 1 -34.73 61.81 -24.12
CA MET A 1 -33.88 62.91 -23.62
C MET A 1 -32.45 62.39 -23.56
N ASN A 2 -31.64 62.73 -24.55
CA ASN A 2 -30.19 62.80 -24.43
C ASN A 2 -29.65 63.61 -25.63
N THR A 3 -28.82 64.59 -25.31
CA THR A 3 -28.35 65.69 -26.15
C THR A 3 -27.55 65.22 -27.36
N LYS A 4 -28.01 65.55 -28.57
CA LYS A 4 -27.21 65.43 -29.81
C LYS A 4 -26.13 66.50 -29.83
N THR A 5 -24.91 66.16 -29.46
CA THR A 5 -23.72 66.98 -29.69
C THR A 5 -23.24 66.74 -31.13
N ASN A 6 -23.68 67.60 -32.06
CA ASN A 6 -23.14 67.64 -33.42
C ASN A 6 -21.69 68.17 -33.36
N PHE A 7 -20.72 67.28 -33.50
CA PHE A 7 -19.30 67.63 -33.61
C PHE A 7 -19.00 68.09 -35.05
N LEU A 8 -19.20 69.37 -35.34
CA LEU A 8 -18.78 69.99 -36.60
C LEU A 8 -17.35 70.52 -36.45
N ILE A 9 -16.37 69.81 -37.00
CA ILE A 9 -14.96 70.24 -37.10
C ILE A 9 -14.81 71.12 -38.35
N PRO A 10 -14.21 72.32 -38.27
CA PRO A 10 -14.02 73.18 -39.44
C PRO A 10 -12.92 72.60 -40.35
N PHE A 11 -13.25 72.35 -41.62
CA PHE A 11 -12.31 71.84 -42.61
C PHE A 11 -11.37 72.93 -43.12
N GLY A 12 -10.11 72.89 -42.68
CA GLY A 12 -9.12 73.91 -43.01
C GLY A 12 -7.73 73.41 -43.41
N ASN A 13 -7.58 72.25 -44.08
CA ASN A 13 -6.45 71.94 -44.98
C ASN A 13 -6.54 70.50 -45.53
N LYS A 14 -6.16 70.27 -46.81
CA LYS A 14 -6.15 68.91 -47.41
C LYS A 14 -5.25 67.92 -46.64
N LYS A 15 -4.17 68.41 -46.03
CA LYS A 15 -3.26 67.61 -45.18
C LYS A 15 -3.92 67.15 -43.86
N ALA A 16 -4.76 68.00 -43.25
CA ALA A 16 -5.47 67.67 -42.00
C ALA A 16 -6.56 66.60 -42.23
N LYS A 17 -7.23 66.60 -43.39
CA LYS A 17 -8.17 65.53 -43.79
C LYS A 17 -7.49 64.17 -43.91
N ILE A 18 -6.31 64.12 -44.53
CA ILE A 18 -5.55 62.87 -44.72
C ILE A 18 -5.06 62.35 -43.36
N VAL A 19 -4.51 63.20 -42.50
CA VAL A 19 -4.09 62.81 -41.15
C VAL A 19 -5.27 62.29 -40.33
N SER A 20 -6.43 62.96 -40.38
CA SER A 20 -7.63 62.50 -39.66
C SER A 20 -8.14 61.16 -40.18
N ILE A 21 -8.11 60.93 -41.50
CA ILE A 21 -8.52 59.65 -42.12
C ILE A 21 -7.53 58.54 -41.80
N VAL A 22 -6.22 58.82 -41.82
CA VAL A 22 -5.18 57.84 -41.48
C VAL A 22 -5.23 57.49 -40.00
N VAL A 23 -5.48 58.46 -39.11
CA VAL A 23 -5.70 58.19 -37.68
C VAL A 23 -6.97 57.38 -37.47
N PHE A 24 -8.07 57.71 -38.16
CA PHE A 24 -9.31 56.93 -38.06
C PHE A 24 -9.15 55.51 -38.61
N LEU A 25 -8.42 55.33 -39.72
CA LEU A 25 -8.10 54.02 -40.29
C LEU A 25 -7.15 53.23 -39.38
N LEU A 26 -6.11 53.85 -38.81
CA LEU A 26 -5.22 53.20 -37.85
C LEU A 26 -5.98 52.80 -36.59
N VAL A 27 -6.84 53.66 -36.05
CA VAL A 27 -7.68 53.34 -34.89
C VAL A 27 -8.69 52.23 -35.24
N ALA A 28 -9.29 52.28 -36.43
CA ALA A 28 -10.22 51.24 -36.90
C ALA A 28 -9.51 49.90 -37.14
N ILE A 29 -8.29 49.90 -37.68
CA ILE A 29 -7.45 48.71 -37.87
C ILE A 29 -6.99 48.16 -36.51
N ILE A 30 -6.58 49.02 -35.57
CA ILE A 30 -6.23 48.61 -34.21
C ILE A 30 -7.46 48.02 -33.51
N SER A 31 -8.66 48.60 -33.67
CA SER A 31 -9.89 48.04 -33.10
C SER A 31 -10.39 46.76 -33.82
N ALA A 32 -10.06 46.57 -35.09
CA ALA A 32 -10.40 45.35 -35.85
C ALA A 32 -9.43 44.19 -35.55
N SER A 33 -8.21 44.50 -35.08
CA SER A 33 -7.21 43.51 -34.68
C SER A 33 -7.30 43.08 -33.22
N ILE A 34 -8.08 43.76 -32.38
CA ILE A 34 -8.33 43.38 -30.99
C ILE A 34 -9.70 42.69 -30.92
N VAL A 35 -9.79 41.52 -31.55
CA VAL A 35 -10.77 40.52 -31.12
C VAL A 35 -10.12 39.86 -29.92
N PHE A 36 -10.41 40.34 -28.71
CA PHE A 36 -10.16 39.54 -27.51
C PHE A 36 -11.03 38.30 -27.65
N SER A 37 -10.44 37.21 -28.12
CA SER A 37 -11.07 35.90 -28.06
C SER A 37 -11.23 35.59 -26.58
N THR A 38 -12.43 35.78 -26.05
CA THR A 38 -12.82 35.26 -24.74
C THR A 38 -13.12 33.77 -24.89
N HIS A 39 -12.18 33.04 -25.50
CA HIS A 39 -12.36 31.62 -25.65
C HIS A 39 -12.25 31.02 -24.27
N VAL A 40 -13.34 30.41 -23.82
CA VAL A 40 -13.35 29.62 -22.59
C VAL A 40 -12.46 28.38 -22.81
N GLN A 41 -11.95 27.77 -21.74
CA GLN A 41 -10.98 26.67 -21.83
C GLN A 41 -11.49 25.57 -22.77
N CYS A 42 -12.68 25.04 -22.48
CA CYS A 42 -13.39 23.99 -23.24
C CYS A 42 -13.75 24.23 -24.73
N ASP A 43 -13.31 25.30 -25.39
CA ASP A 43 -13.43 25.46 -26.86
C ASP A 43 -12.22 26.21 -27.47
N ASN A 44 -11.12 26.41 -26.73
CA ASN A 44 -10.02 27.27 -27.16
C ASN A 44 -8.92 26.57 -27.97
N GLY A 45 -8.95 25.24 -28.06
CA GLY A 45 -7.97 24.44 -28.79
C GLY A 45 -6.68 24.14 -28.03
N VAL A 46 -6.65 24.31 -26.71
CA VAL A 46 -5.51 24.08 -25.82
C VAL A 46 -5.94 23.19 -24.69
N ASP A 47 -5.11 22.19 -24.38
CA ASP A 47 -5.16 21.41 -23.13
C ASP A 47 -4.70 22.31 -21.96
N ASP A 48 -5.65 22.97 -21.31
CA ASP A 48 -5.46 23.95 -20.25
C ASP A 48 -5.25 23.29 -18.87
N ASP A 49 -5.75 22.07 -18.64
CA ASP A 49 -5.57 21.34 -17.38
C ASP A 49 -4.40 20.34 -17.40
N GLY A 50 -3.95 19.91 -18.58
CA GLY A 50 -2.78 19.05 -18.78
C GLY A 50 -3.07 17.55 -18.75
N ASP A 51 -4.32 17.13 -18.90
CA ASP A 51 -4.76 15.73 -18.92
C ASP A 51 -4.57 15.07 -20.32
N GLY A 52 -4.22 15.87 -21.33
CA GLY A 52 -3.97 15.44 -22.71
C GLY A 52 -5.21 15.44 -23.60
N LEU A 53 -6.35 15.83 -23.05
CA LEU A 53 -7.61 16.15 -23.71
C LEU A 53 -7.67 17.68 -23.82
N ILE A 54 -8.43 18.20 -24.79
CA ILE A 54 -8.21 19.60 -25.26
C ILE A 54 -9.46 20.45 -25.18
N ASP A 55 -10.64 19.91 -25.44
CA ASP A 55 -11.86 20.72 -25.53
C ASP A 55 -13.07 19.79 -25.55
N PHE A 56 -14.26 20.36 -25.35
CA PHE A 56 -15.51 19.66 -25.63
C PHE A 56 -15.61 19.25 -27.12
N PRO A 57 -16.07 18.02 -27.45
CA PRO A 57 -16.56 16.95 -26.57
C PRO A 57 -15.52 15.86 -26.29
N ALA A 58 -14.25 16.09 -26.65
CA ALA A 58 -13.19 15.10 -26.46
C ALA A 58 -12.75 15.02 -25.00
N ASP A 59 -12.82 16.16 -24.32
CA ASP A 59 -12.52 16.35 -22.91
C ASP A 59 -13.75 16.02 -22.02
N PRO A 60 -13.66 15.03 -21.13
CA PRO A 60 -14.67 14.65 -20.14
C PRO A 60 -14.90 15.69 -19.05
N GLY A 61 -13.89 16.48 -18.73
CA GLY A 61 -13.98 17.53 -17.75
C GLY A 61 -14.75 18.75 -18.28
N CYS A 62 -14.86 18.87 -19.60
CA CYS A 62 -15.82 19.74 -20.28
C CYS A 62 -17.21 19.10 -20.46
N SER A 63 -18.20 19.62 -19.75
CA SER A 63 -19.63 19.38 -20.01
C SER A 63 -20.21 20.24 -21.16
N GLY A 64 -19.50 21.30 -21.60
CA GLY A 64 -19.82 22.03 -22.82
C GLY A 64 -18.88 23.17 -23.19
N ILE A 65 -18.99 23.66 -24.44
CA ILE A 65 -18.12 24.69 -25.06
C ILE A 65 -18.09 26.08 -24.38
N ASN A 66 -18.85 26.32 -23.31
CA ASN A 66 -18.92 27.63 -22.63
C ASN A 66 -18.41 27.57 -21.19
N GLU A 67 -17.72 26.50 -20.80
CA GLU A 67 -17.21 26.29 -19.45
C GLU A 67 -15.81 26.87 -19.26
N LEU A 68 -15.58 27.42 -18.06
CA LEU A 68 -14.38 28.20 -17.74
C LEU A 68 -13.16 27.35 -17.43
N THR A 69 -13.36 26.07 -17.15
CA THR A 69 -12.33 25.10 -16.76
C THR A 69 -12.53 23.81 -17.52
N GLU A 70 -11.42 23.17 -17.88
CA GLU A 70 -11.42 21.80 -18.40
C GLU A 70 -11.59 20.74 -17.32
N THR A 71 -11.62 21.11 -16.03
CA THR A 71 -11.90 20.19 -14.92
C THR A 71 -13.38 20.00 -14.61
N SER A 72 -13.79 18.80 -14.20
CA SER A 72 -15.16 18.47 -13.74
C SER A 72 -15.26 18.06 -12.26
N PRO A 73 -16.06 18.77 -11.44
CA PRO A 73 -16.31 18.39 -10.03
C PRO A 73 -16.98 17.04 -9.79
N SER A 74 -17.35 16.32 -10.86
CA SER A 74 -17.97 14.99 -10.78
C SER A 74 -17.02 13.84 -11.08
N LEU A 75 -15.81 14.17 -11.53
CA LEU A 75 -14.75 13.22 -11.85
C LEU A 75 -13.72 13.35 -10.74
N ILE A 76 -13.49 12.28 -9.98
CA ILE A 76 -12.57 12.32 -8.83
C ILE A 76 -11.19 12.76 -9.31
N CYS A 77 -10.69 12.11 -10.36
CA CYS A 77 -9.40 12.37 -10.97
C CYS A 77 -9.35 13.56 -11.95
N ASP A 78 -10.29 14.50 -11.85
CA ASP A 78 -10.33 15.72 -12.68
C ASP A 78 -11.14 16.84 -11.99
N ASN A 79 -11.24 16.83 -10.66
CA ASN A 79 -12.01 17.84 -9.94
C ASN A 79 -11.17 19.02 -9.43
N GLY A 80 -9.86 18.97 -9.58
CA GLY A 80 -8.95 20.01 -9.10
C GLY A 80 -8.58 19.90 -7.63
N SER A 81 -8.90 18.77 -6.97
CA SER A 81 -8.68 18.55 -5.54
C SER A 81 -8.06 17.19 -5.29
N ASP A 82 -7.05 17.19 -4.42
CA ASP A 82 -6.52 16.02 -3.72
C ASP A 82 -7.65 15.47 -2.82
N GLU A 83 -8.04 14.22 -3.07
CA GLU A 83 -9.07 13.56 -2.29
C GLU A 83 -8.51 13.14 -0.95
N ALA A 84 -9.27 13.42 0.12
CA ALA A 84 -8.83 13.09 1.48
C ALA A 84 -8.59 11.59 1.72
N SER A 85 -8.88 10.73 0.73
CA SER A 85 -8.61 9.29 0.70
C SER A 85 -7.25 8.90 0.07
N ASP A 86 -6.48 9.78 -0.60
CA ASP A 86 -5.22 9.44 -1.31
C ASP A 86 -3.92 9.90 -0.61
N ARG A 87 -3.99 10.86 0.32
CA ARG A 87 -2.91 11.27 1.24
C ARG A 87 -1.57 11.72 0.63
N ASP A 88 -1.37 11.71 -0.69
CA ASP A 88 -0.07 11.88 -1.34
C ASP A 88 0.21 13.32 -1.82
N THR A 89 -0.79 14.20 -1.68
CA THR A 89 -0.79 15.63 -2.07
C THR A 89 -0.77 15.90 -3.57
N LEU A 90 -0.77 14.85 -4.38
CA LEU A 90 -1.06 14.94 -5.79
C LEU A 90 -2.58 14.98 -5.97
N ALA A 91 -2.98 15.52 -7.10
CA ALA A 91 -4.37 15.70 -7.43
C ALA A 91 -4.50 15.48 -8.92
N ASP A 92 -5.55 14.74 -9.29
CA ASP A 92 -6.05 14.55 -10.63
C ASP A 92 -5.09 13.87 -11.61
N PHE A 93 -5.69 13.34 -12.69
CA PHE A 93 -4.95 12.79 -13.80
C PHE A 93 -4.27 13.89 -14.63
N ARG A 94 -2.96 13.76 -14.86
CA ARG A 94 -2.21 14.60 -15.79
C ARG A 94 -1.23 13.76 -16.59
N VAL A 95 -0.96 14.13 -17.84
CA VAL A 95 0.02 13.42 -18.69
C VAL A 95 1.44 13.46 -18.09
N SER A 96 1.73 14.47 -17.26
CA SER A 96 3.02 14.60 -16.58
C SER A 96 2.85 15.26 -15.22
N GLY A 97 3.21 14.52 -14.17
CA GLY A 97 3.19 15.02 -12.80
C GLY A 97 1.78 15.19 -12.23
N GLY A 98 0.85 14.35 -12.70
CA GLY A 98 -0.43 14.14 -12.04
C GLY A 98 -0.32 13.05 -11.00
N ASP A 99 -1.46 12.79 -10.36
CA ASP A 99 -1.66 11.73 -9.41
C ASP A 99 -1.44 10.34 -10.04
N SER A 100 -0.81 9.40 -9.31
CA SER A 100 -0.51 8.06 -9.83
C SER A 100 -1.65 7.05 -9.64
N GLY A 101 -2.57 7.31 -8.73
CA GLY A 101 -3.79 6.57 -8.44
C GLY A 101 -4.85 6.86 -9.50
N CYS A 102 -4.75 8.02 -10.13
CA CYS A 102 -5.53 8.37 -11.32
C CYS A 102 -4.97 7.73 -12.60
N THR A 103 -5.65 6.73 -13.15
CA THR A 103 -5.25 6.14 -14.46
C THR A 103 -5.76 6.92 -15.68
N SER A 104 -6.76 7.78 -15.48
CA SER A 104 -7.34 8.69 -16.48
C SER A 104 -8.18 9.77 -15.78
N ALA A 105 -8.52 10.86 -16.47
CA ALA A 105 -9.41 11.90 -15.94
C ALA A 105 -10.81 11.37 -15.54
N THR A 106 -11.25 10.24 -16.10
CA THR A 106 -12.53 9.61 -15.75
C THR A 106 -12.43 8.53 -14.68
N ASP A 107 -11.24 8.30 -14.13
CA ASP A 107 -11.05 7.34 -13.05
C ASP A 107 -11.83 7.80 -11.80
N THR A 108 -12.30 6.81 -11.05
CA THR A 108 -13.13 7.00 -9.86
C THR A 108 -12.38 6.72 -8.57
N ASN A 109 -11.07 6.49 -8.67
CA ASN A 109 -10.18 6.24 -7.55
C ASN A 109 -8.89 7.02 -7.77
N GLU A 110 -8.43 7.69 -6.72
CA GLU A 110 -7.19 8.46 -6.68
C GLU A 110 -6.16 7.80 -5.74
N VAL A 111 -6.51 6.67 -5.13
CA VAL A 111 -5.59 5.91 -4.28
C VAL A 111 -4.56 5.17 -5.14
N ASP A 112 -3.27 5.43 -4.88
CA ASP A 112 -2.11 4.87 -5.57
C ASP A 112 -1.86 3.38 -5.23
N GLY A 113 -2.13 2.99 -3.98
CA GLY A 113 -1.63 1.74 -3.41
C GLY A 113 -2.35 1.30 -2.14
N GLN A 114 -1.67 0.50 -1.33
CA GLN A 114 -2.15 0.13 0.01
C GLN A 114 -1.62 1.10 1.07
N CYS A 115 -0.62 1.91 0.71
CA CYS A 115 0.07 2.80 1.63
C CYS A 115 -0.56 4.19 1.73
N ASP A 116 -1.76 4.34 1.21
CA ASP A 116 -2.49 5.59 1.15
C ASP A 116 -4.02 5.43 1.22
N ASP A 117 -4.56 4.22 1.41
CA ASP A 117 -5.99 3.89 1.31
C ASP A 117 -6.77 3.95 2.64
N PHE A 118 -6.11 4.30 3.76
CA PHE A 118 -6.66 4.30 5.12
C PHE A 118 -7.07 2.92 5.67
N VAL A 119 -6.58 1.84 5.06
CA VAL A 119 -6.84 0.47 5.48
C VAL A 119 -5.56 -0.13 6.02
N GLU A 120 -5.66 -0.86 7.14
CA GLU A 120 -4.57 -1.74 7.57
C GLU A 120 -4.69 -3.07 6.81
N ASN A 121 -3.72 -3.32 5.96
CA ASN A 121 -3.66 -4.38 4.96
C ASN A 121 -2.69 -5.50 5.35
N ASP A 122 -1.76 -5.26 6.28
CA ASP A 122 -0.72 -6.23 6.70
C ASP A 122 -0.92 -6.83 8.11
N GLY A 123 -1.71 -6.18 8.98
CA GLY A 123 -2.02 -6.71 10.31
C GLY A 123 -1.15 -6.17 11.45
N ASP A 124 -0.26 -5.20 11.20
CA ASP A 124 0.76 -4.74 12.16
C ASP A 124 0.30 -3.60 13.09
N THR A 125 -0.95 -3.13 12.93
CA THR A 125 -1.61 -1.99 13.60
C THR A 125 -1.20 -0.58 13.17
N LEU A 126 -0.23 -0.47 12.27
CA LEU A 126 0.07 0.73 11.52
C LEU A 126 -0.71 0.69 10.21
N ASN A 127 -0.84 1.84 9.58
CA ASN A 127 -1.50 1.95 8.29
C ASN A 127 -0.93 3.17 7.58
N ASP A 128 -0.69 3.02 6.30
CA ASP A 128 -0.27 4.01 5.33
C ASP A 128 1.06 4.75 5.64
N TYR A 129 1.65 5.29 4.59
CA TYR A 129 2.77 6.21 4.71
C TYR A 129 2.35 7.55 5.39
N PRO A 130 3.24 8.20 6.18
CA PRO A 130 4.58 7.80 6.61
C PRO A 130 4.60 7.09 7.97
N THR A 131 3.43 6.68 8.45
CA THR A 131 3.26 6.14 9.80
C THR A 131 3.61 4.66 9.85
N ASP A 132 3.22 3.96 8.81
CA ASP A 132 3.57 2.57 8.56
C ASP A 132 5.04 2.44 8.16
N THR A 133 5.73 1.46 8.75
CA THR A 133 7.15 1.20 8.50
C THR A 133 7.41 0.29 7.31
N GLY A 134 6.42 -0.48 6.88
CA GLY A 134 6.53 -1.30 5.69
C GLY A 134 6.22 -0.50 4.42
N CYS A 135 5.55 0.65 4.53
CA CYS A 135 5.42 1.64 3.46
C CYS A 135 6.69 2.49 3.24
N THR A 136 7.20 2.55 2.00
CA THR A 136 8.31 3.43 1.60
C THR A 136 7.87 4.69 0.86
N SER A 137 6.64 4.70 0.33
CA SER A 137 5.98 5.85 -0.30
C SER A 137 4.45 5.67 -0.31
N TYR A 138 3.70 6.73 -0.64
CA TYR A 138 2.24 6.64 -0.81
C TYR A 138 1.83 5.67 -1.93
N SER A 139 2.62 5.61 -3.01
CA SER A 139 2.38 4.69 -4.14
C SER A 139 2.88 3.27 -3.96
N ASP A 140 3.27 2.87 -2.76
CA ASP A 140 3.60 1.47 -2.52
C ASP A 140 2.34 0.59 -2.56
N THR A 141 2.47 -0.53 -3.29
CA THR A 141 1.37 -1.46 -3.51
C THR A 141 1.11 -2.41 -2.34
N SER A 142 1.88 -2.31 -1.27
CA SER A 142 1.88 -3.23 -0.13
C SER A 142 2.29 -2.48 1.13
N GLU A 143 1.57 -2.70 2.23
CA GLU A 143 1.98 -2.25 3.56
C GLU A 143 3.07 -3.14 4.16
N PHE A 144 3.19 -4.42 3.74
CA PHE A 144 4.32 -5.25 4.15
C PHE A 144 5.67 -4.65 3.73
N GLY A 145 6.58 -4.53 4.70
CA GLY A 145 7.94 -4.10 4.52
C GLY A 145 8.89 -5.17 3.99
N THR A 146 10.13 -5.11 4.47
CA THR A 146 11.24 -5.98 4.02
C THR A 146 11.97 -6.67 5.15
N VAL A 147 11.58 -6.39 6.39
CA VAL A 147 12.14 -7.03 7.56
C VAL A 147 11.34 -8.30 7.86
N GLN A 148 11.99 -9.31 8.43
CA GLN A 148 11.39 -10.64 8.59
C GLN A 148 10.05 -10.64 9.35
N CYS A 149 9.87 -9.70 10.27
CA CYS A 149 8.64 -9.60 11.06
C CYS A 149 7.57 -8.71 10.42
N ASP A 150 7.69 -8.42 9.13
CA ASP A 150 6.83 -7.51 8.40
C ASP A 150 6.84 -7.78 6.88
N ASP A 151 7.42 -8.89 6.40
CA ASP A 151 7.61 -9.16 4.97
C ASP A 151 6.52 -10.06 4.37
N GLY A 152 5.55 -10.48 5.20
CA GLY A 152 4.43 -11.33 4.78
C GLY A 152 4.82 -12.79 4.64
N THR A 153 6.02 -13.20 5.09
CA THR A 153 6.55 -14.54 4.89
C THR A 153 6.98 -15.22 6.18
N ASP A 154 6.73 -16.53 6.25
CA ASP A 154 7.21 -17.41 7.32
C ASP A 154 8.71 -17.72 7.07
N ASN A 155 9.60 -16.85 7.53
CA ASN A 155 11.05 -16.96 7.31
C ASN A 155 11.70 -18.09 8.14
N ASP A 156 11.06 -18.54 9.21
CA ASP A 156 11.60 -19.57 10.12
C ASP A 156 10.95 -20.97 9.96
N GLY A 157 9.83 -21.04 9.25
CA GLY A 157 9.11 -22.23 8.86
C GLY A 157 8.22 -22.82 9.96
N ASP A 158 7.75 -22.03 10.92
CA ASP A 158 6.88 -22.45 12.03
C ASP A 158 5.37 -22.27 11.74
N THR A 159 5.01 -21.77 10.55
CA THR A 159 3.66 -21.44 10.06
C THR A 159 3.02 -20.18 10.65
N LYS A 160 3.76 -19.44 11.47
CA LYS A 160 3.48 -18.07 11.84
C LYS A 160 4.17 -17.13 10.86
N THR A 161 3.67 -15.91 10.82
CA THR A 161 4.10 -14.85 9.92
C THR A 161 3.99 -13.54 10.67
N ASP A 162 5.10 -12.82 10.73
CA ASP A 162 5.17 -11.40 11.05
C ASP A 162 4.69 -10.99 12.45
N PHE A 163 4.89 -9.71 12.76
CA PHE A 163 4.29 -9.05 13.91
C PHE A 163 2.78 -8.77 13.69
N GLY A 164 2.05 -8.41 14.75
CA GLY A 164 0.68 -7.88 14.60
C GLY A 164 -0.44 -8.62 15.33
N ILE A 165 -1.66 -8.52 14.77
CA ILE A 165 -2.91 -9.09 15.33
C ILE A 165 -3.52 -10.22 14.48
N SER A 166 -2.84 -10.64 13.41
CA SER A 166 -3.26 -11.77 12.59
C SER A 166 -3.37 -13.07 13.40
N GLN A 167 -4.25 -13.99 12.98
CA GLN A 167 -4.30 -15.36 13.54
C GLN A 167 -3.00 -16.14 13.31
N THR A 168 -2.20 -15.69 12.35
CA THR A 168 -0.88 -16.24 12.01
C THR A 168 0.27 -15.48 12.66
N LYS A 169 0.02 -14.50 13.53
CA LYS A 169 1.08 -13.71 14.18
C LYS A 169 2.19 -14.59 14.79
N ASP A 170 3.42 -14.21 14.51
CA ASP A 170 4.61 -14.76 15.13
C ASP A 170 4.85 -14.19 16.55
N SER A 171 5.19 -15.08 17.48
CA SER A 171 5.45 -14.75 18.89
C SER A 171 6.88 -14.21 19.14
N LYS A 172 7.81 -14.51 18.22
CA LYS A 172 9.21 -14.08 18.23
C LYS A 172 9.37 -12.67 17.71
N CYS A 173 8.49 -12.25 16.81
CA CYS A 173 8.44 -10.89 16.33
C CYS A 173 8.03 -9.91 17.44
N SER A 174 8.97 -9.04 17.83
CA SER A 174 8.75 -8.06 18.90
C SER A 174 8.10 -6.75 18.42
N SER A 175 8.23 -6.44 17.13
CA SER A 175 7.62 -5.30 16.42
C SER A 175 7.72 -5.50 14.90
N SER A 176 6.99 -4.73 14.10
CA SER A 176 7.14 -4.69 12.62
C SER A 176 8.48 -4.13 12.14
N THR A 177 9.33 -3.62 13.03
CA THR A 177 10.71 -3.24 12.69
C THR A 177 11.74 -4.30 13.09
N ASP A 178 11.28 -5.40 13.68
CA ASP A 178 12.14 -6.52 14.05
C ASP A 178 12.53 -7.31 12.81
N ASN A 179 13.78 -7.75 12.75
CA ASN A 179 14.31 -8.45 11.57
C ASN A 179 14.84 -9.85 11.92
N ASP A 180 14.33 -10.40 13.01
CA ASP A 180 14.61 -11.75 13.46
C ASP A 180 13.30 -12.43 13.84
N GLU A 181 12.72 -13.14 12.87
CA GLU A 181 11.57 -14.02 13.10
C GLU A 181 12.04 -15.38 13.66
N SER A 182 13.35 -15.64 13.70
CA SER A 182 13.87 -16.89 14.26
C SER A 182 13.83 -16.89 15.80
N PRO A 183 13.78 -18.07 16.45
CA PRO A 183 13.78 -19.40 15.87
C PRO A 183 12.47 -20.17 16.14
N LYS A 184 12.09 -20.94 15.12
CA LYS A 184 11.35 -22.19 15.22
C LYS A 184 11.67 -22.93 16.52
N ASP A 185 10.64 -23.35 17.23
CA ASP A 185 10.76 -24.14 18.46
C ASP A 185 11.85 -25.20 18.34
N SER A 186 12.77 -25.24 19.30
CA SER A 186 13.87 -26.19 19.26
C SER A 186 13.46 -27.47 19.97
N CYS A 187 13.81 -28.62 19.42
CA CYS A 187 13.75 -29.90 20.14
C CYS A 187 14.97 -30.73 19.77
N THR A 188 15.74 -31.09 20.79
CA THR A 188 16.88 -32.00 20.71
C THR A 188 16.58 -33.26 21.49
N ASP A 189 16.67 -34.38 20.81
CA ASP A 189 16.45 -35.71 21.35
C ASP A 189 17.81 -36.38 21.63
N SER A 190 18.01 -36.86 22.85
CA SER A 190 19.31 -37.38 23.30
C SER A 190 19.62 -38.81 22.86
N ASP A 191 18.61 -39.58 22.47
CA ASP A 191 18.73 -40.96 22.00
C ASP A 191 18.22 -41.18 20.56
N GLY A 192 17.63 -40.14 19.96
CA GLY A 192 17.38 -40.05 18.52
C GLY A 192 16.03 -40.60 18.10
N GLY A 193 15.00 -40.39 18.92
CA GLY A 193 13.62 -40.80 18.70
C GLY A 193 13.23 -41.96 19.62
N ILE A 194 12.33 -42.81 19.12
CA ILE A 194 11.72 -43.89 19.90
C ILE A 194 12.71 -45.02 20.21
N VAL A 195 13.48 -44.87 21.29
CA VAL A 195 14.53 -45.83 21.73
C VAL A 195 14.26 -46.36 23.14
N GLN A 196 13.45 -47.41 23.22
CA GLN A 196 13.05 -48.04 24.49
C GLN A 196 14.20 -48.59 25.36
N GLY A 197 15.41 -48.79 24.82
CA GLY A 197 16.53 -49.50 25.49
C GLY A 197 17.56 -48.59 26.17
N LEU A 198 17.38 -47.27 26.09
CA LEU A 198 18.25 -46.26 26.66
C LEU A 198 17.37 -45.28 27.44
N GLN A 199 17.87 -44.70 28.53
CA GLN A 199 17.19 -43.58 29.16
C GLN A 199 17.54 -42.31 28.38
N GLY A 200 16.66 -41.93 27.49
CA GLY A 200 16.73 -40.71 26.70
C GLY A 200 15.95 -39.55 27.31
N GLY A 201 15.66 -38.59 26.45
CA GLY A 201 15.02 -37.35 26.83
C GLY A 201 15.17 -36.29 25.77
N VAL A 202 14.28 -35.29 25.87
CA VAL A 202 14.18 -34.16 24.95
C VAL A 202 14.42 -32.85 25.67
N THR A 203 15.17 -31.96 25.03
CA THR A 203 15.45 -30.60 25.51
C THR A 203 15.17 -29.61 24.40
N GLY A 204 14.58 -28.48 24.73
CA GLY A 204 14.15 -27.53 23.73
C GLY A 204 13.49 -26.30 24.30
N ASP A 205 12.84 -25.54 23.45
CA ASP A 205 11.97 -24.43 23.80
C ASP A 205 10.70 -24.47 22.94
N ASP A 206 9.60 -24.03 23.56
CA ASP A 206 8.25 -23.92 22.99
C ASP A 206 7.75 -22.52 23.31
N GLU A 207 7.50 -21.67 22.31
CA GLU A 207 7.15 -20.25 22.50
C GLU A 207 8.14 -19.50 23.43
N SER A 208 9.44 -19.82 23.34
CA SER A 208 10.51 -19.30 24.21
C SER A 208 10.46 -19.79 25.67
N VAL A 209 9.62 -20.79 25.96
CA VAL A 209 9.58 -21.50 27.23
C VAL A 209 10.45 -22.75 27.13
N LEU A 210 11.60 -22.71 27.82
CA LEU A 210 12.51 -23.85 27.88
C LEU A 210 11.84 -25.07 28.53
N TYR A 211 11.95 -26.23 27.90
CA TYR A 211 11.53 -27.52 28.46
C TYR A 211 12.67 -28.54 28.48
N ILE A 212 12.59 -29.46 29.46
CA ILE A 212 13.48 -30.60 29.62
C ILE A 212 12.64 -31.78 30.10
N PHE A 213 12.53 -32.82 29.29
CA PHE A 213 11.84 -34.05 29.62
C PHE A 213 12.77 -35.25 29.49
N THR A 214 12.57 -36.25 30.32
CA THR A 214 13.38 -37.47 30.36
C THR A 214 12.47 -38.67 30.38
N ASP A 215 12.92 -39.76 29.76
CA ASP A 215 12.19 -41.02 29.79
C ASP A 215 12.00 -41.53 31.20
N TYR A 216 10.83 -42.12 31.44
CA TYR A 216 10.47 -42.60 32.76
C TYR A 216 9.53 -43.79 32.72
N CYS A 217 9.67 -44.67 33.70
CA CYS A 217 8.77 -45.79 33.87
C CYS A 217 7.47 -45.32 34.53
N LEU A 218 6.33 -45.57 33.86
CA LEU A 218 5.01 -45.37 34.46
C LEU A 218 4.73 -46.43 35.53
N ASP A 219 5.14 -47.66 35.24
CA ASP A 219 5.11 -48.79 36.16
C ASP A 219 6.26 -49.77 35.84
N SER A 220 6.23 -50.98 36.39
CA SER A 220 7.31 -51.96 36.19
C SER A 220 7.40 -52.53 34.76
N ILE A 221 6.46 -52.26 33.87
CA ILE A 221 6.39 -52.81 32.51
C ILE A 221 6.16 -51.75 31.43
N ILE A 222 5.57 -50.60 31.75
CA ILE A 222 5.31 -49.51 30.82
C ILE A 222 6.37 -48.41 30.96
N LEU A 223 7.07 -48.16 29.86
CA LEU A 223 7.95 -47.01 29.66
C LEU A 223 7.15 -45.87 29.01
N ASN A 224 7.27 -44.65 29.52
CA ASN A 224 6.95 -43.44 28.75
C ASN A 224 8.25 -42.92 28.17
N GLU A 225 8.29 -42.91 26.85
CA GLU A 225 9.44 -42.46 26.07
C GLU A 225 9.08 -41.14 25.39
N TYR A 226 9.96 -40.16 25.55
CA TYR A 226 9.85 -38.81 25.05
C TYR A 226 10.70 -38.65 23.80
N TYR A 227 10.12 -38.08 22.75
CA TYR A 227 10.81 -37.85 21.48
C TYR A 227 10.38 -36.54 20.82
N CYS A 228 11.24 -36.03 19.94
CA CYS A 228 10.93 -34.84 19.16
C CYS A 228 9.96 -35.15 18.00
N GLY A 229 8.94 -34.30 17.85
CA GLY A 229 8.00 -34.36 16.75
C GLY A 229 8.58 -33.98 15.39
N THR A 230 7.71 -33.93 14.37
CA THR A 230 8.09 -33.44 13.04
C THR A 230 8.16 -31.91 13.00
N LYS A 231 9.06 -31.36 12.18
CA LYS A 231 9.22 -29.91 11.90
C LYS A 231 7.93 -29.15 11.55
N ILE A 232 6.86 -29.84 11.14
CA ILE A 232 5.59 -29.24 10.69
C ILE A 232 4.64 -28.97 11.88
N LEU A 233 4.95 -29.48 13.08
CA LEU A 233 4.10 -29.38 14.27
C LEU A 233 4.84 -28.72 15.44
N ASP A 234 5.60 -27.67 15.14
CA ASP A 234 6.13 -26.79 16.19
C ASP A 234 7.11 -27.46 17.18
N TYR A 235 7.82 -28.51 16.72
CA TYR A 235 8.82 -29.24 17.53
C TYR A 235 8.37 -29.64 18.96
N TYR A 236 7.05 -29.77 19.17
CA TYR A 236 6.51 -30.08 20.48
C TYR A 236 7.04 -31.44 20.98
N PRO A 237 7.44 -31.56 22.25
CA PRO A 237 7.90 -32.82 22.81
C PRO A 237 6.73 -33.79 22.93
N PHE A 238 6.77 -34.87 22.15
CA PHE A 238 5.79 -35.94 22.23
C PHE A 238 6.20 -36.98 23.26
N LYS A 239 5.22 -37.77 23.69
CA LYS A 239 5.48 -38.98 24.48
C LYS A 239 4.61 -40.12 24.02
N THR A 240 5.16 -41.33 24.04
CA THR A 240 4.39 -42.54 23.78
C THR A 240 4.63 -43.60 24.86
N PRO A 241 3.59 -44.31 25.31
CA PRO A 241 3.75 -45.46 26.18
C PRO A 241 4.25 -46.67 25.36
N ILE A 242 5.26 -47.36 25.88
CA ILE A 242 5.86 -48.57 25.31
C ILE A 242 5.77 -49.71 26.33
N ASP A 243 5.30 -50.88 25.90
CA ASP A 243 5.27 -52.09 26.71
C ASP A 243 6.58 -52.88 26.56
N CYS A 244 7.38 -52.88 27.62
CA CYS A 244 8.69 -53.53 27.65
C CYS A 244 8.62 -55.06 27.50
N SER A 245 7.45 -55.70 27.68
CA SER A 245 7.31 -57.16 27.57
C SER A 245 7.34 -57.68 26.13
N THR A 246 7.21 -56.81 25.14
CA THR A 246 7.04 -57.19 23.73
C THR A 246 8.35 -57.37 22.95
N ASN A 247 9.50 -56.91 23.48
CA ASN A 247 10.79 -56.87 22.77
C ASN A 247 11.94 -57.65 23.45
N GLY A 248 11.62 -58.64 24.29
CA GLY A 248 12.61 -59.52 24.91
C GLY A 248 13.22 -59.02 26.23
N THR A 249 12.96 -57.76 26.58
CA THR A 249 13.06 -57.22 27.94
C THR A 249 11.80 -57.60 28.73
N THR A 250 11.82 -57.48 30.06
CA THR A 250 10.63 -57.82 30.88
C THR A 250 10.23 -56.74 31.86
N THR A 251 11.09 -55.74 32.04
CA THR A 251 10.89 -54.73 33.07
C THR A 251 11.28 -53.35 32.56
N CYS A 252 10.52 -52.34 32.96
CA CYS A 252 10.98 -50.96 32.87
C CYS A 252 11.78 -50.64 34.14
N SER A 253 12.99 -50.14 33.97
CA SER A 253 13.83 -49.68 35.07
C SER A 253 14.63 -48.45 34.65
N ASN A 254 14.67 -47.42 35.49
CA ASN A 254 15.40 -46.16 35.24
C ASN A 254 15.10 -45.51 33.87
N GLY A 255 13.83 -45.53 33.43
CA GLY A 255 13.44 -44.92 32.16
C GLY A 255 13.94 -45.67 30.92
N ALA A 256 14.22 -46.98 31.05
CA ALA A 256 14.53 -47.85 29.93
C ALA A 256 13.93 -49.24 30.13
N CYS A 257 13.62 -49.93 29.05
CA CYS A 257 13.27 -51.34 29.03
C CYS A 257 14.55 -52.19 29.16
N VAL A 258 14.58 -53.07 30.18
CA VAL A 258 15.69 -53.96 30.53
C VAL A 258 15.26 -55.39 30.83
#